data_AF-A0A943DJ36-F1
#
_entry.id   AF-A0A943DJ36-F1
#
_cell.length_a   1.000
_cell.length_b   1.000
_cell.length_c   1.000
_cell.angle_alpha   90.00
_cell.angle_beta   90.00
_cell.angle_gamma   90.00
#
_symmetry.space_group_name_H-M   'P 1'
#
loop_
_entity.id
_entity.type
_entity.pdbx_description
1 polymer ?
#
loop_
_entity_poly.entity_id
_entity_poly.type
_entity_poly.pdbx_seq_one_letter_code
_entity_poly.pdbx_strand_id
1 'polypeptide(L)'
;MEVREFKKWLIDNGFEDDELYQESLKCYQVEAYKASYIFSYLANHKYIAKLAIDYRGTPSNFMSDCPENKQDIKEARWEEKIKSLQNEDEWEQTVNEILIQAKDTNNVFRLPDKIKQKCSHMRVLRNNAAHAKDRLISESTVLELWNEIQYIYPYFVINGTIDAWLDELDKVVKYSNNDSKYLDDLFDQFDNFSIDNKSIVIKSLIKKYLIGSDYNEEYPNIIIDFLSKVFQDNKCSKQISKSFSEEEEIYLYICTGKYNFHNEMIKLFTSLEILKKNYQFRYFCEEFSNNFWKFIDEIFSDANPDTLINTLLFLLKQTDSRLLDVDFCESRFLQSNTLFFEKILDKISHLYYYTMTSTGQKRHSTSTFDYLKFRSYINYVAYITYRVSEDSNLRQYDNVKEFIKHYEKLMTDDYSGDAWHTERQMQEQLKEINKKYSLI
;
A
#
# COMPACT_ATOMS: atom_id res chain seq x y z
N MET A 1 -13.26 -28.82 14.49
CA MET A 1 -12.75 -29.01 13.13
C MET A 1 -12.95 -30.46 12.72
N GLU A 2 -13.41 -30.70 11.50
CA GLU A 2 -13.53 -32.05 10.91
C GLU A 2 -12.26 -32.47 10.16
N VAL A 3 -12.06 -33.77 9.94
CA VAL A 3 -10.92 -34.32 9.18
C VAL A 3 -10.80 -33.69 7.79
N ARG A 4 -11.94 -33.44 7.12
CA ARG A 4 -11.96 -32.82 5.77
C ARG A 4 -11.42 -31.40 5.80
N GLU A 5 -11.77 -30.64 6.83
CA GLU A 5 -11.29 -29.27 7.04
C GLU A 5 -9.78 -29.27 7.28
N PHE A 6 -9.28 -30.21 8.09
CA PHE A 6 -7.84 -30.32 8.34
C PHE A 6 -7.05 -30.71 7.08
N LYS A 7 -7.55 -31.66 6.28
CA LYS A 7 -6.92 -32.01 4.98
C LYS A 7 -6.85 -30.82 4.04
N LYS A 8 -7.92 -30.03 3.97
CA LYS A 8 -7.93 -28.80 3.18
C LYS A 8 -6.90 -27.82 3.73
N TRP A 9 -6.85 -27.62 5.04
CA TRP A 9 -5.87 -26.74 5.68
C TRP A 9 -4.43 -27.15 5.37
N LEU A 10 -4.12 -28.46 5.37
CA LEU A 10 -2.80 -28.96 4.98
C LEU A 10 -2.45 -28.57 3.53
N ILE A 11 -3.36 -28.78 2.58
CA ILE A 11 -3.16 -28.39 1.16
C ILE A 11 -2.98 -26.89 1.03
N ASP A 12 -3.83 -26.10 1.67
CA ASP A 12 -3.80 -24.63 1.59
C ASP A 12 -2.47 -24.06 2.16
N ASN A 13 -1.76 -24.81 3.01
CA ASN A 13 -0.50 -24.42 3.64
C ASN A 13 0.72 -25.21 3.16
N GLY A 14 0.60 -26.04 2.11
CA GLY A 14 1.74 -26.75 1.52
C GLY A 14 2.25 -27.96 2.33
N PHE A 15 1.40 -28.55 3.17
CA PHE A 15 1.71 -29.72 4.00
C PHE A 15 1.10 -31.03 3.49
N GLU A 16 0.54 -31.04 2.28
CA GLU A 16 -0.10 -32.22 1.68
C GLU A 16 0.86 -33.40 1.54
N ASP A 17 2.15 -33.16 1.33
CA ASP A 17 3.17 -34.21 1.17
C ASP A 17 4.01 -34.44 2.43
N ASP A 18 3.67 -33.81 3.57
CA ASP A 18 4.38 -34.04 4.83
C ASP A 18 4.09 -35.46 5.36
N GLU A 19 5.14 -36.27 5.45
CA GLU A 19 5.03 -37.69 5.81
C GLU A 19 4.38 -37.91 7.19
N LEU A 20 4.64 -37.03 8.16
CA LEU A 20 4.11 -37.16 9.51
C LEU A 20 2.63 -36.78 9.57
N TYR A 21 2.22 -35.72 8.85
CA TYR A 21 0.80 -35.40 8.73
C TYR A 21 0.03 -36.48 7.97
N GLN A 22 0.60 -37.05 6.91
CA GLN A 22 -0.02 -38.17 6.20
C GLN A 22 -0.15 -39.42 7.09
N GLU A 23 0.89 -39.75 7.86
CA GLU A 23 0.83 -40.89 8.78
C GLU A 23 -0.17 -40.65 9.92
N SER A 24 -0.27 -39.41 10.40
CA SER A 24 -1.28 -39.02 11.38
C SER A 24 -2.70 -39.22 10.86
N LEU A 25 -2.98 -38.85 9.60
CA LEU A 25 -4.28 -39.04 8.96
C LEU A 25 -4.61 -40.52 8.76
N LYS A 26 -3.64 -41.35 8.35
CA LYS A 26 -3.85 -42.81 8.25
C LYS A 26 -4.16 -43.42 9.61
N CYS A 27 -3.40 -43.05 10.65
CA CYS A 27 -3.63 -43.51 12.02
C CYS A 27 -5.02 -43.11 12.53
N TYR A 28 -5.47 -41.89 12.21
CA TYR A 28 -6.82 -41.44 12.56
C TYR A 28 -7.90 -42.34 11.94
N GLN A 29 -7.75 -42.69 10.65
CA GLN A 29 -8.72 -43.48 9.91
C GLN A 29 -8.90 -44.91 10.45
N VAL A 30 -7.86 -45.48 11.06
CA VAL A 30 -7.89 -46.81 11.69
C VAL A 30 -8.09 -46.74 13.21
N GLU A 31 -8.55 -45.59 13.72
CA GLU A 31 -8.83 -45.34 15.15
C GLU A 31 -7.60 -45.47 16.07
N ALA A 32 -6.39 -45.41 15.51
CA ALA A 32 -5.14 -45.35 16.25
C ALA A 32 -4.87 -43.92 16.78
N TYR A 33 -5.79 -43.38 17.57
CA TYR A 33 -5.81 -41.96 17.98
C TYR A 33 -4.55 -41.52 18.73
N LYS A 34 -3.94 -42.40 19.55
CA LYS A 34 -2.65 -42.11 20.20
C LYS A 34 -1.55 -41.86 19.18
N ALA A 35 -1.43 -42.73 18.18
CA ALA A 35 -0.43 -42.57 17.12
C ALA A 35 -0.74 -41.34 16.26
N SER A 36 -2.01 -41.13 15.91
CA SER A 36 -2.44 -39.95 15.17
C SER A 36 -2.06 -38.65 15.89
N TYR A 37 -2.30 -38.57 17.20
CA TYR A 37 -1.91 -37.42 18.03
C TYR A 37 -0.40 -37.20 18.01
N ILE A 38 0.39 -38.25 18.21
CA ILE A 38 1.86 -38.17 18.24
C ILE A 38 2.38 -37.67 16.90
N PHE A 39 1.96 -38.27 15.78
CA PHE A 39 2.44 -37.87 14.47
C PHE A 39 2.07 -36.43 14.11
N SER A 40 0.85 -35.98 14.42
CA SER A 40 0.46 -34.58 14.21
C SER A 40 1.25 -33.60 15.07
N TYR A 41 1.49 -33.95 16.33
CA TYR A 41 2.32 -33.13 17.22
C TYR A 41 3.75 -33.01 16.69
N LEU A 42 4.34 -34.13 16.26
CA LEU A 42 5.70 -34.17 15.74
C LEU A 42 5.82 -33.39 14.42
N ALA A 43 4.85 -33.53 13.50
CA ALA A 43 4.80 -32.76 12.26
C ALA A 43 4.84 -31.24 12.55
N ASN A 44 3.98 -30.78 13.46
CA ASN A 44 3.93 -29.38 13.86
C ASN A 44 5.27 -28.90 14.48
N HIS A 45 5.91 -29.72 15.33
CA HIS A 45 7.18 -29.33 15.94
C HIS A 45 8.34 -29.35 14.95
N LYS A 46 8.34 -30.26 13.96
CA LYS A 46 9.31 -30.25 12.86
C LYS A 46 9.16 -29.00 12.01
N TYR A 47 7.93 -28.57 11.74
CA TYR A 47 7.68 -27.29 11.07
C TYR A 47 8.27 -26.10 11.86
N ILE A 48 8.01 -26.03 13.17
CA ILE A 48 8.56 -24.95 14.03
C ILE A 48 10.09 -24.96 14.04
N ALA A 49 10.72 -26.15 14.11
CA ALA A 49 12.17 -26.28 14.01
C ALA A 49 12.68 -25.79 12.65
N LYS A 50 12.02 -26.18 11.56
CA LYS A 50 12.38 -25.80 10.20
C LYS A 50 12.34 -24.28 10.00
N LEU A 51 11.32 -23.60 10.54
CA LEU A 51 11.26 -22.13 10.51
C LEU A 51 12.54 -21.50 11.11
N ALA A 52 13.01 -22.03 12.23
CA ALA A 52 14.23 -21.54 12.88
C ALA A 52 15.50 -21.90 12.09
N ILE A 53 15.58 -23.10 11.51
CA ILE A 53 16.74 -23.55 10.71
C ILE A 53 16.86 -22.77 9.40
N ASP A 54 15.75 -22.54 8.72
CA ASP A 54 15.71 -21.88 7.40
C ASP A 54 15.87 -20.35 7.51
N TYR A 55 15.78 -19.80 8.72
CA TYR A 55 15.93 -18.37 8.97
C TYR A 55 17.36 -17.88 8.70
N ARG A 56 17.48 -16.92 7.78
CA ARG A 56 18.76 -16.29 7.44
C ARG A 56 19.05 -15.15 8.41
N GLY A 57 20.07 -15.35 9.25
CA GLY A 57 20.56 -14.36 10.21
C GLY A 57 20.24 -14.72 11.66
N THR A 58 20.38 -13.75 12.55
CA THR A 58 20.16 -13.94 13.99
C THR A 58 18.94 -13.16 14.46
N PRO A 59 17.99 -13.77 15.19
CA PRO A 59 16.77 -13.08 15.56
C PRO A 59 17.05 -11.81 16.39
N SER A 60 16.39 -10.70 16.08
CA SER A 60 16.65 -9.37 16.65
C SER A 60 16.43 -9.33 18.15
N ASN A 61 15.40 -10.01 18.65
CA ASN A 61 15.15 -10.15 20.08
C ASN A 61 15.97 -11.27 20.74
N PHE A 62 16.62 -12.16 20.00
CA PHE A 62 17.44 -13.19 20.62
C PHE A 62 18.57 -12.56 21.44
N MET A 63 18.64 -12.86 22.74
CA MET A 63 19.59 -12.23 23.66
C MET A 63 19.56 -10.70 23.63
N SER A 64 18.35 -10.11 23.72
CA SER A 64 18.17 -8.65 23.76
C SER A 64 18.96 -7.96 24.87
N ASP A 65 19.26 -8.67 25.95
CA ASP A 65 20.04 -8.16 27.08
C ASP A 65 21.55 -8.06 26.77
N CYS A 66 21.99 -8.54 25.61
CA CYS A 66 23.38 -8.46 25.17
C CYS A 66 23.66 -7.07 24.54
N PRO A 67 24.72 -6.36 24.95
CA PRO A 67 25.04 -5.05 24.37
C PRO A 67 25.42 -5.15 22.88
N GLU A 68 25.08 -4.13 22.08
CA GLU A 68 25.24 -4.10 20.61
C GLU A 68 26.67 -4.40 20.13
N ASN A 69 27.68 -4.07 20.93
CA ASN A 69 29.08 -4.35 20.62
C ASN A 69 29.48 -5.84 20.74
N LYS A 70 28.53 -6.75 20.97
CA LYS A 70 28.73 -8.20 21.11
C LYS A 70 27.92 -9.03 20.11
N GLN A 71 27.69 -8.49 18.92
CA GLN A 71 26.94 -9.16 17.86
C GLN A 71 27.50 -10.54 17.50
N ASP A 72 28.82 -10.70 17.40
CA ASP A 72 29.49 -11.99 17.11
C ASP A 72 29.13 -13.09 18.12
N ILE A 73 28.92 -12.72 19.40
CA ILE A 73 28.55 -13.68 20.47
C ILE A 73 27.10 -14.14 20.29
N LYS A 74 26.23 -13.23 19.86
CA LYS A 74 24.83 -13.50 19.60
C LYS A 74 24.67 -14.45 18.41
N GLU A 75 25.42 -14.22 17.34
CA GLU A 75 25.49 -15.08 16.17
C GLU A 75 26.00 -16.47 16.51
N ALA A 76 27.13 -16.59 17.19
CA ALA A 76 27.71 -17.88 17.57
C ALA A 76 26.75 -18.74 18.42
N ARG A 77 25.99 -18.12 19.33
CA ARG A 77 24.98 -18.83 20.14
C ARG A 77 23.72 -19.21 19.35
N TRP A 78 23.35 -18.41 18.36
CA TRP A 78 22.25 -18.76 17.48
C TRP A 78 22.62 -19.96 16.62
N GLU A 79 23.83 -19.97 16.04
CA GLU A 79 24.37 -21.11 15.31
C GLU A 79 24.41 -22.40 16.15
N GLU A 80 24.79 -22.31 17.42
CA GLU A 80 24.76 -23.45 18.35
C GLU A 80 23.34 -24.01 18.51
N LYS A 81 22.33 -23.14 18.67
CA LYS A 81 20.93 -23.57 18.74
C LYS A 81 20.45 -24.22 17.44
N ILE A 82 20.85 -23.68 16.29
CA ILE A 82 20.52 -24.28 14.99
C ILE A 82 21.12 -25.68 14.89
N LYS A 83 22.36 -25.90 15.36
CA LYS A 83 22.96 -27.23 15.43
C LYS A 83 22.17 -28.18 16.34
N SER A 84 21.69 -27.72 17.49
CA SER A 84 20.84 -28.55 18.37
C SER A 84 19.48 -28.88 17.74
N LEU A 85 18.92 -28.00 16.90
CA LEU A 85 17.70 -28.29 16.14
C LEU A 85 17.91 -29.31 15.01
N GLN A 86 19.14 -29.46 14.52
CA GLN A 86 19.52 -30.47 13.53
C GLN A 86 19.85 -31.83 14.16
N ASN A 87 19.94 -31.90 15.49
CA ASN A 87 20.21 -33.14 16.23
C ASN A 87 18.90 -33.91 16.50
N GLU A 88 18.76 -35.10 15.91
CA GLU A 88 17.55 -35.95 16.02
C GLU A 88 17.18 -36.34 17.47
N ASP A 89 18.14 -36.37 18.40
CA ASP A 89 17.88 -36.72 19.80
C ASP A 89 17.43 -35.51 20.65
N GLU A 90 17.76 -34.29 20.21
CA GLU A 90 17.61 -33.07 21.03
C GLU A 90 16.62 -32.07 20.44
N TRP A 91 16.28 -32.17 19.15
CA TRP A 91 15.50 -31.15 18.45
C TRP A 91 14.14 -30.88 19.12
N GLU A 92 13.45 -31.92 19.57
CA GLU A 92 12.11 -31.78 20.15
C GLU A 92 12.16 -31.03 21.48
N GLN A 93 13.16 -31.35 22.32
CA GLN A 93 13.41 -30.62 23.56
C GLN A 93 13.80 -29.18 23.26
N THR A 94 14.67 -28.97 22.28
CA THR A 94 15.14 -27.65 21.83
C THR A 94 13.96 -26.79 21.37
N VAL A 95 13.06 -27.29 20.53
CA VAL A 95 11.85 -26.56 20.11
C VAL A 95 11.03 -26.13 21.32
N ASN A 96 10.73 -27.07 22.23
CA ASN A 96 9.87 -26.79 23.37
C ASN A 96 10.50 -25.79 24.35
N GLU A 97 11.73 -26.00 24.77
CA GLU A 97 12.36 -25.21 25.84
C GLU A 97 12.93 -23.89 25.31
N ILE A 98 13.50 -23.92 24.11
CA ILE A 98 14.33 -22.84 23.60
C ILE A 98 13.58 -21.95 22.62
N LEU A 99 12.61 -22.49 21.87
CA LEU A 99 11.83 -21.70 20.92
C LEU A 99 10.45 -21.33 21.46
N ILE A 100 9.76 -22.26 22.14
CA ILE A 100 8.39 -22.03 22.64
C ILE A 100 8.40 -21.45 24.05
N GLN A 101 9.09 -22.07 25.00
CA GLN A 101 9.06 -21.68 26.43
C GLN A 101 10.15 -20.67 26.82
N ALA A 102 10.91 -20.14 25.86
CA ALA A 102 11.86 -19.07 26.14
C ALA A 102 11.17 -17.86 26.78
N LYS A 103 11.90 -17.16 27.67
CA LYS A 103 11.49 -15.87 28.24
C LYS A 103 11.14 -14.90 27.12
N ASP A 104 10.20 -13.99 27.33
CA ASP A 104 9.72 -13.07 26.29
C ASP A 104 10.84 -12.29 25.61
N THR A 105 11.84 -11.86 26.38
CA THR A 105 13.03 -11.17 25.88
C THR A 105 13.92 -12.04 25.00
N ASN A 106 13.78 -13.37 25.00
CA ASN A 106 14.60 -14.31 24.25
C ASN A 106 13.80 -15.26 23.34
N ASN A 107 12.47 -15.13 23.32
CA ASN A 107 11.58 -15.98 22.54
C ASN A 107 11.57 -15.51 21.09
N VAL A 108 12.22 -16.23 20.20
CA VAL A 108 12.42 -15.80 18.81
C VAL A 108 11.12 -15.60 18.02
N PHE A 109 10.02 -16.20 18.47
CA PHE A 109 8.69 -16.05 17.88
C PHE A 109 7.81 -14.99 18.58
N ARG A 110 8.27 -14.42 19.70
CA ARG A 110 7.51 -13.52 20.61
C ARG A 110 6.11 -14.06 20.97
N LEU A 111 6.02 -15.36 21.25
CA LEU A 111 4.73 -16.00 21.55
C LEU A 111 4.05 -15.37 22.77
N PRO A 112 2.75 -15.01 22.70
CA PRO A 112 1.98 -14.64 23.88
C PRO A 112 1.87 -15.80 24.87
N ASP A 113 1.76 -15.52 26.17
CA ASP A 113 1.66 -16.55 27.22
C ASP A 113 0.53 -17.56 26.97
N LYS A 114 -0.62 -17.10 26.47
CA LYS A 114 -1.75 -17.99 26.10
C LYS A 114 -1.36 -19.05 25.06
N ILE A 115 -0.47 -18.71 24.12
CA ILE A 115 0.00 -19.61 23.06
C ILE A 115 1.03 -20.59 23.63
N LYS A 116 1.94 -20.10 24.47
CA LYS A 116 2.89 -20.95 25.20
C LYS A 116 2.17 -22.00 26.06
N GLN A 117 1.10 -21.60 26.74
CA GLN A 117 0.28 -22.51 27.56
C GLN A 117 -0.42 -23.58 26.72
N LYS A 118 -0.97 -23.22 25.54
CA LYS A 118 -1.56 -24.18 24.59
C LYS A 118 -0.53 -25.21 24.12
N CYS A 119 0.66 -24.75 23.71
CA CYS A 119 1.76 -25.64 23.30
C CYS A 119 2.19 -26.57 24.44
N SER A 120 2.28 -26.06 25.67
CA SER A 120 2.55 -26.88 26.86
C SER A 120 1.48 -27.95 27.09
N HIS A 121 0.20 -27.60 26.90
CA HIS A 121 -0.89 -28.57 27.01
C HIS A 121 -0.79 -29.68 25.97
N MET A 122 -0.49 -29.31 24.71
CA MET A 122 -0.28 -30.28 23.62
C MET A 122 0.87 -31.25 23.95
N ARG A 123 1.98 -30.75 24.51
CA ARG A 123 3.11 -31.58 24.95
C ARG A 123 2.71 -32.57 26.04
N VAL A 124 1.92 -32.15 27.02
CA VAL A 124 1.42 -33.03 28.09
C VAL A 124 0.58 -34.18 27.51
N LEU A 125 -0.31 -33.86 26.57
CA LEU A 125 -1.14 -34.86 25.88
C LEU A 125 -0.29 -35.81 25.01
N ARG A 126 0.71 -35.30 24.29
CA ARG A 126 1.66 -36.14 23.53
C ARG A 126 2.38 -37.12 24.45
N ASN A 127 2.86 -36.65 25.60
CA ASN A 127 3.53 -37.51 26.59
C ASN A 127 2.59 -38.59 27.15
N ASN A 128 1.30 -38.28 27.32
CA ASN A 128 0.31 -39.28 27.73
C ASN A 128 0.07 -40.33 26.64
N ALA A 129 0.00 -39.90 25.38
CA ALA A 129 -0.14 -40.80 24.23
C ALA A 129 1.06 -41.75 24.11
N ALA A 130 2.28 -41.23 24.27
CA ALA A 130 3.53 -42.00 24.10
C ALA A 130 3.83 -42.96 25.27
N HIS A 131 3.59 -42.55 26.51
CA HIS A 131 3.96 -43.34 27.70
C HIS A 131 2.81 -44.18 28.28
N ALA A 132 1.75 -44.42 27.49
CA ALA A 132 0.59 -45.23 27.88
C ALA A 132 -0.01 -44.88 29.26
N LYS A 133 -0.04 -43.58 29.60
CA LYS A 133 -0.63 -43.08 30.85
C LYS A 133 -2.15 -43.19 30.82
N ASP A 134 -2.79 -43.16 32.00
CA ASP A 134 -4.23 -43.42 32.19
C ASP A 134 -5.18 -42.50 31.41
N ARG A 135 -4.72 -41.32 30.95
CA ARG A 135 -5.57 -40.38 30.20
C ARG A 135 -5.88 -40.94 28.80
N LEU A 136 -7.17 -41.12 28.53
CA LEU A 136 -7.66 -41.51 27.21
C LEU A 136 -7.33 -40.45 26.16
N ILE A 137 -6.81 -40.89 25.01
CA ILE A 137 -6.67 -40.09 23.79
C ILE A 137 -7.73 -40.60 22.81
N SER A 138 -8.76 -39.79 22.61
CA SER A 138 -9.91 -40.08 21.77
C SER A 138 -9.81 -39.36 20.42
N GLU A 139 -10.75 -39.66 19.53
CA GLU A 139 -11.01 -38.90 18.31
C GLU A 139 -11.07 -37.38 18.57
N SER A 140 -11.87 -36.96 19.55
CA SER A 140 -12.02 -35.55 19.92
C SER A 140 -10.71 -34.90 20.35
N THR A 141 -9.81 -35.66 20.99
CA THR A 141 -8.49 -35.15 21.41
C THR A 141 -7.60 -34.86 20.20
N VAL A 142 -7.70 -35.67 19.14
CA VAL A 142 -6.96 -35.44 17.89
C VAL A 142 -7.53 -34.27 17.10
N LEU A 143 -8.86 -34.19 16.99
CA LEU A 143 -9.52 -33.06 16.31
C LEU A 143 -9.24 -31.72 17.01
N GLU A 144 -9.19 -31.74 18.35
CA GLU A 144 -8.78 -30.58 19.13
C GLU A 144 -7.32 -30.20 18.87
N LEU A 145 -6.40 -31.18 18.82
CA LEU A 145 -5.00 -30.92 18.45
C LEU A 145 -4.89 -30.24 17.09
N TRP A 146 -5.59 -30.75 16.08
CA TRP A 146 -5.54 -30.14 14.75
C TRP A 146 -6.09 -28.72 14.75
N ASN A 147 -7.17 -28.47 15.51
CA ASN A 147 -7.74 -27.14 15.64
C ASN A 147 -6.76 -26.18 16.33
N GLU A 148 -6.04 -26.67 17.34
CA GLU A 148 -4.98 -25.92 18.00
C GLU A 148 -3.80 -25.65 17.05
N ILE A 149 -3.36 -26.63 16.25
CA ILE A 149 -2.31 -26.44 15.23
C ILE A 149 -2.69 -25.29 14.27
N GLN A 150 -3.90 -25.35 13.70
CA GLN A 150 -4.40 -24.28 12.83
C GLN A 150 -4.45 -22.93 13.56
N TYR A 151 -4.89 -22.91 14.82
CA TYR A 151 -5.01 -21.69 15.61
C TYR A 151 -3.66 -21.04 15.95
N ILE A 152 -2.65 -21.84 16.31
CA ILE A 152 -1.34 -21.34 16.72
C ILE A 152 -0.42 -21.04 15.53
N TYR A 153 -0.69 -21.62 14.36
CA TYR A 153 0.15 -21.50 13.17
C TYR A 153 0.60 -20.06 12.84
N PRO A 154 -0.28 -19.03 12.85
CA PRO A 154 0.11 -17.66 12.51
C PRO A 154 1.07 -17.00 13.52
N TYR A 155 1.24 -17.58 14.71
CA TYR A 155 2.10 -17.01 15.77
C TYR A 155 3.57 -17.43 15.62
N PHE A 156 3.89 -18.43 14.80
CA PHE A 156 5.27 -18.89 14.59
C PHE A 156 5.95 -18.08 13.48
N VAL A 157 6.31 -16.83 13.79
CA VAL A 157 7.05 -15.91 12.90
C VAL A 157 8.29 -15.38 13.64
N ILE A 158 9.48 -15.54 13.06
CA ILE A 158 10.74 -15.16 13.71
C ILE A 158 10.90 -13.65 13.77
N ASN A 159 11.50 -13.15 14.86
CA ASN A 159 11.57 -11.75 15.30
C ASN A 159 10.28 -11.19 15.87
N GLY A 160 9.28 -12.05 16.04
CA GLY A 160 7.95 -11.60 16.39
C GLY A 160 7.21 -11.05 15.18
N THR A 161 5.98 -10.67 15.46
CA THR A 161 4.90 -10.36 14.54
C THR A 161 5.26 -9.34 13.46
N ILE A 162 4.38 -9.23 12.46
CA ILE A 162 4.30 -8.11 11.52
C ILE A 162 4.58 -6.75 12.20
N ASP A 163 4.14 -6.58 13.45
CA ASP A 163 4.39 -5.37 14.24
C ASP A 163 5.87 -5.07 14.46
N ALA A 164 6.71 -6.09 14.69
CA ALA A 164 8.15 -5.90 14.88
C ALA A 164 8.83 -5.42 13.59
N TRP A 165 8.42 -5.97 12.45
CA TRP A 165 8.91 -5.54 11.13
C TRP A 165 8.41 -4.11 10.81
N LEU A 166 7.14 -3.80 11.12
CA LEU A 166 6.59 -2.45 10.98
C LEU A 166 7.34 -1.44 11.85
N ASP A 167 7.67 -1.80 13.09
CA ASP A 167 8.46 -0.95 14.01
C ASP A 167 9.87 -0.68 13.48
N GLU A 168 10.47 -1.65 12.78
CA GLU A 168 11.79 -1.49 12.16
C GLU A 168 11.73 -0.59 10.92
N LEU A 169 10.75 -0.81 10.04
CA LEU A 169 10.48 0.09 8.91
C LEU A 169 10.22 1.52 9.41
N ASP A 170 9.47 1.70 10.49
CA ASP A 170 9.19 2.98 11.12
C ASP A 170 10.47 3.74 11.51
N LYS A 171 11.44 3.02 12.07
CA LYS A 171 12.75 3.59 12.43
C LYS A 171 13.52 3.97 11.18
N VAL A 172 13.50 3.13 10.15
CA VAL A 172 14.14 3.43 8.87
C VAL A 172 13.51 4.70 8.27
N VAL A 173 12.20 4.81 8.20
CA VAL A 173 11.50 6.02 7.74
C VAL A 173 11.93 7.27 8.52
N LYS A 174 12.05 7.18 9.85
CA LYS A 174 12.39 8.33 10.72
C LYS A 174 13.85 8.74 10.69
N TYR A 175 14.78 7.80 10.52
CA TYR A 175 16.20 8.03 10.82
C TYR A 175 17.15 7.82 9.64
N SER A 176 16.69 7.26 8.52
CA SER A 176 17.55 6.95 7.37
C SER A 176 17.84 8.12 6.42
N ASN A 177 17.19 9.28 6.62
CA ASN A 177 17.20 10.39 5.66
C ASN A 177 16.83 9.96 4.23
N ASN A 178 15.87 9.04 4.10
CA ASN A 178 15.42 8.48 2.81
C ASN A 178 16.48 7.69 2.02
N ASP A 179 17.49 7.13 2.70
CA ASP A 179 18.49 6.27 2.05
C ASP A 179 17.92 4.86 1.78
N SER A 180 17.72 4.54 0.50
CA SER A 180 17.10 3.29 0.05
C SER A 180 17.93 2.04 0.36
N LYS A 181 19.22 2.16 0.72
CA LYS A 181 20.05 0.99 1.06
C LYS A 181 19.55 0.24 2.29
N TYR A 182 18.83 0.91 3.19
CA TYR A 182 18.25 0.30 4.39
C TYR A 182 16.96 -0.47 4.09
N LEU A 183 16.44 -0.41 2.86
CA LEU A 183 15.28 -1.18 2.45
C LEU A 183 15.63 -2.62 2.06
N ASP A 184 16.86 -2.93 1.65
CA ASP A 184 17.16 -4.25 1.11
C ASP A 184 16.99 -5.36 2.16
N ASP A 185 17.52 -5.18 3.37
CA ASP A 185 17.35 -6.15 4.46
C ASP A 185 15.87 -6.28 4.89
N LEU A 186 15.13 -5.17 4.92
CA LEU A 186 13.70 -5.18 5.24
C LEU A 186 12.87 -5.86 4.15
N PHE A 187 13.27 -5.69 2.89
CA PHE A 187 12.62 -6.31 1.75
C PHE A 187 12.85 -7.82 1.74
N ASP A 188 14.08 -8.27 2.01
CA ASP A 188 14.40 -9.69 2.13
C ASP A 188 13.61 -10.34 3.28
N GLN A 189 13.48 -9.66 4.42
CA GLN A 189 12.63 -10.13 5.52
C GLN A 189 11.15 -10.20 5.11
N PHE A 190 10.63 -9.15 4.48
CA PHE A 190 9.26 -9.11 3.98
C PHE A 190 9.01 -10.24 2.97
N ASP A 191 9.99 -10.55 2.12
CA ASP A 191 9.82 -11.55 1.08
C ASP A 191 9.65 -12.97 1.61
N ASN A 192 10.17 -13.23 2.80
CA ASN A 192 9.99 -14.50 3.52
C ASN A 192 8.64 -14.64 4.21
N PHE A 193 7.81 -13.58 4.27
CA PHE A 193 6.47 -13.67 4.84
C PHE A 193 5.50 -14.47 3.96
N SER A 194 4.54 -15.14 4.60
CA SER A 194 3.41 -15.74 3.89
C SER A 194 2.61 -14.68 3.13
N ILE A 195 1.85 -15.09 2.10
CA ILE A 195 0.99 -14.18 1.32
C ILE A 195 0.05 -13.38 2.21
N ASP A 196 -0.58 -14.03 3.19
CA ASP A 196 -1.50 -13.39 4.13
C ASP A 196 -0.79 -12.34 4.98
N ASN A 197 0.41 -12.64 5.47
CA ASN A 197 1.21 -11.70 6.25
C ASN A 197 1.70 -10.52 5.41
N LYS A 198 2.12 -10.76 4.16
CA LYS A 198 2.46 -9.70 3.21
C LYS A 198 1.27 -8.77 2.99
N SER A 199 0.06 -9.32 2.82
CA SER A 199 -1.18 -8.54 2.67
C SER A 199 -1.46 -7.66 3.90
N ILE A 200 -1.33 -8.21 5.11
CA ILE A 200 -1.51 -7.45 6.36
C ILE A 200 -0.48 -6.32 6.48
N VAL A 201 0.79 -6.58 6.15
CA VAL A 201 1.85 -5.56 6.14
C VAL A 201 1.48 -4.42 5.21
N ILE A 202 1.18 -4.71 3.94
CA ILE A 202 0.88 -3.68 2.95
C ILE A 202 -0.35 -2.84 3.35
N LYS A 203 -1.41 -3.48 3.86
CA LYS A 203 -2.57 -2.75 4.40
C LYS A 203 -2.21 -1.82 5.54
N SER A 204 -1.32 -2.27 6.43
CA SER A 204 -0.83 -1.46 7.54
C SER A 204 -0.03 -0.26 7.05
N LEU A 205 0.79 -0.44 6.00
CA LEU A 205 1.53 0.65 5.36
C LEU A 205 0.61 1.65 4.68
N ILE A 206 -0.35 1.19 3.87
CA ILE A 206 -1.35 2.05 3.21
C ILE A 206 -2.09 2.87 4.26
N LYS A 207 -2.62 2.21 5.31
CA LYS A 207 -3.38 2.87 6.36
C LYS A 207 -2.55 3.92 7.11
N LYS A 208 -1.31 3.61 7.43
CA LYS A 208 -0.46 4.49 8.24
C LYS A 208 0.12 5.65 7.44
N TYR A 209 0.72 5.34 6.29
CA TYR A 209 1.54 6.28 5.54
C TYR A 209 0.82 6.94 4.38
N LEU A 210 -0.23 6.33 3.81
CA LEU A 210 -0.96 6.93 2.69
C LEU A 210 -2.26 7.59 3.17
N ILE A 211 -3.06 6.86 3.93
CA ILE A 211 -4.37 7.32 4.44
C ILE A 211 -4.22 8.18 5.69
N GLY A 212 -3.42 7.71 6.65
CA GLY A 212 -3.28 8.33 7.98
C GLY A 212 -2.28 9.49 8.05
N SER A 213 -1.60 9.82 6.95
CA SER A 213 -0.59 10.90 6.93
C SER A 213 -1.23 12.26 7.20
N ASP A 214 -0.56 13.07 8.01
CA ASP A 214 -0.96 14.46 8.24
C ASP A 214 -0.56 15.34 7.05
N TYR A 215 -1.38 16.34 6.75
CA TYR A 215 -1.22 17.24 5.58
C TYR A 215 0.13 17.99 5.53
N ASN A 216 0.83 18.12 6.66
CA ASN A 216 2.09 18.85 6.75
C ASN A 216 3.32 17.92 6.69
N GLU A 217 3.13 16.61 6.59
CA GLU A 217 4.22 15.65 6.50
C GLU A 217 4.42 15.21 5.04
N GLU A 218 5.65 15.34 4.54
CA GLU A 218 6.01 14.76 3.24
C GLU A 218 5.83 13.24 3.28
N TYR A 219 5.22 12.68 2.23
CA TYR A 219 5.09 11.23 2.11
C TYR A 219 6.49 10.61 2.04
N PRO A 220 6.83 9.64 2.91
CA PRO A 220 8.19 9.14 2.96
C PRO A 220 8.56 8.41 1.66
N ASN A 221 9.58 8.91 0.94
CA ASN A 221 10.08 8.28 -0.30
C ASN A 221 10.38 6.79 -0.11
N ILE A 222 10.90 6.41 1.05
CA ILE A 222 11.15 5.00 1.41
C ILE A 222 9.91 4.13 1.32
N ILE A 223 8.75 4.63 1.73
CA ILE A 223 7.49 3.89 1.64
C ILE A 223 7.05 3.76 0.19
N ILE A 224 7.18 4.85 -0.59
CA ILE A 224 6.83 4.87 -2.01
C ILE A 224 7.71 3.88 -2.78
N ASP A 225 9.02 3.89 -2.53
CA ASP A 225 10.00 2.99 -3.15
C ASP A 225 9.75 1.53 -2.77
N PHE A 226 9.48 1.27 -1.48
CA PHE A 226 9.15 -0.07 -1.00
C PHE A 226 7.89 -0.61 -1.69
N LEU A 227 6.78 0.15 -1.67
CA LEU A 227 5.53 -0.26 -2.31
C LEU A 227 5.73 -0.45 -3.82
N SER A 228 6.46 0.46 -4.48
CA SER A 228 6.77 0.34 -5.90
C SER A 228 7.56 -0.93 -6.20
N LYS A 229 8.57 -1.29 -5.37
CA LYS A 229 9.36 -2.52 -5.52
C LYS A 229 8.51 -3.78 -5.31
N VAL A 230 7.62 -3.80 -4.31
CA VAL A 230 6.70 -4.92 -4.07
C VAL A 230 5.78 -5.18 -5.27
N PHE A 231 5.26 -4.11 -5.88
CA PHE A 231 4.27 -4.22 -6.96
C PHE A 231 4.89 -4.20 -8.37
N GLN A 232 6.22 -4.30 -8.50
CA GLN A 232 6.89 -4.53 -9.79
C GLN A 232 6.73 -5.97 -10.32
N ASP A 233 6.68 -6.98 -9.43
CA ASP A 233 6.47 -8.39 -9.82
C ASP A 233 4.97 -8.74 -9.88
N ASN A 234 4.47 -8.98 -11.10
CA ASN A 234 3.07 -9.27 -11.38
C ASN A 234 2.55 -10.61 -10.78
N LYS A 235 3.40 -11.55 -10.37
CA LYS A 235 2.92 -12.86 -9.90
C LYS A 235 2.61 -12.84 -8.40
N CYS A 236 3.50 -12.31 -7.57
CA CYS A 236 3.31 -12.23 -6.12
C CYS A 236 2.30 -11.14 -5.76
N SER A 237 2.36 -9.99 -6.43
CA SER A 237 1.43 -8.86 -6.23
C SER A 237 -0.05 -9.27 -6.35
N LYS A 238 -0.39 -10.07 -7.37
CA LYS A 238 -1.77 -10.54 -7.57
C LYS A 238 -2.32 -11.37 -6.41
N GLN A 239 -1.46 -12.06 -5.67
CA GLN A 239 -1.90 -12.88 -4.54
C GLN A 239 -2.06 -12.01 -3.29
N ILE A 240 -1.13 -11.07 -3.07
CA ILE A 240 -1.15 -10.12 -1.93
C ILE A 240 -2.43 -9.25 -1.97
N SER A 241 -2.79 -8.79 -3.16
CA SER A 241 -3.86 -7.82 -3.40
C SER A 241 -5.28 -8.36 -3.37
N LYS A 242 -5.48 -9.69 -3.35
CA LYS A 242 -6.83 -10.30 -3.41
C LYS A 242 -7.80 -9.80 -2.33
N SER A 243 -7.27 -9.36 -1.20
CA SER A 243 -8.07 -8.93 -0.06
C SER A 243 -8.25 -7.40 0.01
N PHE A 244 -7.69 -6.63 -0.92
CA PHE A 244 -7.63 -5.18 -0.83
C PHE A 244 -9.00 -4.53 -1.13
N SER A 245 -9.35 -3.53 -0.33
CA SER A 245 -10.53 -2.70 -0.57
C SER A 245 -10.31 -1.76 -1.76
N GLU A 246 -11.40 -1.22 -2.30
CA GLU A 246 -11.33 -0.23 -3.38
C GLU A 246 -10.54 1.01 -2.98
N GLU A 247 -10.66 1.46 -1.72
CA GLU A 247 -9.87 2.57 -1.19
C GLU A 247 -8.37 2.23 -1.20
N GLU A 248 -8.00 1.06 -0.67
CA GLU A 248 -6.60 0.61 -0.61
C GLU A 248 -5.97 0.53 -2.01
N GLU A 249 -6.71 0.02 -3.01
CA GLU A 249 -6.23 -0.05 -4.39
C GLU A 249 -6.06 1.32 -5.05
N ILE A 250 -6.96 2.28 -4.78
CA ILE A 250 -6.85 3.64 -5.31
C ILE A 250 -5.61 4.34 -4.74
N TYR A 251 -5.41 4.29 -3.42
CA TYR A 251 -4.23 4.89 -2.79
C TYR A 251 -2.94 4.24 -3.32
N LEU A 252 -2.92 2.92 -3.44
CA LEU A 252 -1.75 2.22 -3.93
C LEU A 252 -1.42 2.59 -5.38
N TYR A 253 -2.42 2.62 -6.28
CA TYR A 253 -2.20 3.01 -7.68
C TYR A 253 -1.71 4.45 -7.80
N ILE A 254 -2.35 5.39 -7.11
CA ILE A 254 -1.97 6.80 -7.18
C ILE A 254 -0.56 7.00 -6.60
N CYS A 255 -0.20 6.29 -5.53
CA CYS A 255 1.15 6.33 -4.95
C CYS A 255 2.22 5.82 -5.92
N THR A 256 2.04 4.61 -6.48
CA THR A 256 3.10 3.93 -7.26
C THR A 256 3.04 4.24 -8.76
N GLY A 257 1.90 4.72 -9.25
CA GLY A 257 1.62 4.91 -10.67
C GLY A 257 1.48 3.61 -11.49
N LYS A 258 1.68 2.45 -10.85
CA LYS A 258 1.65 1.13 -11.48
C LYS A 258 1.06 0.13 -10.49
N TYR A 259 -0.19 -0.26 -10.73
CA TYR A 259 -0.86 -1.29 -9.96
C TYR A 259 -1.95 -1.96 -10.80
N ASN A 260 -2.09 -3.28 -10.67
CA ASN A 260 -3.14 -4.03 -11.35
C ASN A 260 -4.33 -4.21 -10.42
N PHE A 261 -5.46 -3.59 -10.76
CA PHE A 261 -6.68 -3.65 -9.97
C PHE A 261 -7.29 -5.06 -9.91
N HIS A 262 -7.77 -5.44 -8.73
CA HIS A 262 -8.56 -6.65 -8.51
C HIS A 262 -10.05 -6.32 -8.43
N ASN A 263 -10.39 -5.13 -7.92
CA ASN A 263 -11.76 -4.66 -7.90
C ASN A 263 -12.21 -4.18 -9.28
N GLU A 264 -13.51 -4.30 -9.53
CA GLU A 264 -14.13 -3.80 -10.76
C GLU A 264 -13.98 -2.27 -10.86
N MET A 265 -13.67 -1.76 -12.06
CA MET A 265 -13.46 -0.32 -12.29
C MET A 265 -14.64 0.55 -11.82
N ILE A 266 -15.87 0.05 -11.95
CA ILE A 266 -17.07 0.77 -11.48
C ILE A 266 -17.10 0.93 -9.94
N LYS A 267 -16.56 -0.03 -9.18
CA LYS A 267 -16.47 0.05 -7.73
C LYS A 267 -15.37 1.01 -7.30
N LEU A 268 -14.24 1.00 -8.01
CA LEU A 268 -13.17 1.99 -7.83
C LEU A 268 -13.69 3.41 -8.07
N PHE A 269 -14.46 3.62 -9.14
CA PHE A 269 -15.09 4.92 -9.40
C PHE A 269 -16.08 5.31 -8.29
N THR A 270 -16.88 4.37 -7.79
CA THR A 270 -17.80 4.61 -6.66
C THR A 270 -17.04 4.99 -5.39
N SER A 271 -15.90 4.36 -5.14
CA SER A 271 -15.02 4.70 -4.01
C SER A 271 -14.39 6.09 -4.19
N LEU A 272 -13.92 6.44 -5.39
CA LEU A 272 -13.45 7.79 -5.72
C LEU A 272 -14.52 8.87 -5.42
N GLU A 273 -15.78 8.58 -5.73
CA GLU A 273 -16.90 9.48 -5.46
C GLU A 273 -17.13 9.76 -3.97
N ILE A 274 -16.80 8.79 -3.12
CA ILE A 274 -16.84 8.93 -1.67
C ILE A 274 -15.60 9.69 -1.19
N LEU A 275 -14.42 9.26 -1.64
CA LEU A 275 -13.12 9.76 -1.23
C LEU A 275 -12.89 11.23 -1.60
N LYS A 276 -13.46 11.73 -2.70
CA LYS A 276 -13.31 13.15 -3.11
C LYS A 276 -13.66 14.16 -2.00
N LYS A 277 -14.58 13.78 -1.10
CA LYS A 277 -15.00 14.63 0.03
C LYS A 277 -13.96 14.68 1.14
N ASN A 278 -13.13 13.64 1.28
CA ASN A 278 -12.04 13.57 2.25
C ASN A 278 -10.94 14.58 1.88
N TYR A 279 -10.57 15.44 2.84
CA TYR A 279 -9.54 16.46 2.64
C TYR A 279 -8.13 15.87 2.43
N GLN A 280 -7.74 14.86 3.23
CA GLN A 280 -6.44 14.19 3.11
C GLN A 280 -6.30 13.50 1.75
N PHE A 281 -7.36 12.83 1.29
CA PHE A 281 -7.36 12.20 -0.04
C PHE A 281 -7.12 13.21 -1.17
N ARG A 282 -7.71 14.41 -1.08
CA ARG A 282 -7.50 15.45 -2.10
C ARG A 282 -6.05 15.91 -2.15
N TYR A 283 -5.43 16.11 -0.99
CA TYR A 283 -4.01 16.46 -0.92
C TYR A 283 -3.12 15.34 -1.45
N PHE A 284 -3.42 14.10 -1.10
CA PHE A 284 -2.73 12.94 -1.65
C PHE A 284 -2.80 12.91 -3.19
N CYS A 285 -3.96 13.23 -3.78
CA CYS A 285 -4.07 13.34 -5.23
C CYS A 285 -3.23 14.49 -5.80
N GLU A 286 -3.10 15.63 -5.10
CA GLU A 286 -2.25 16.75 -5.52
C GLU A 286 -0.77 16.35 -5.55
N GLU A 287 -0.29 15.69 -4.50
CA GLU A 287 1.09 15.23 -4.41
C GLU A 287 1.44 14.28 -5.56
N PHE A 288 0.51 13.38 -5.90
CA PHE A 288 0.69 12.39 -6.95
C PHE A 288 -0.13 12.69 -8.21
N SER A 289 -0.20 13.95 -8.62
CA SER A 289 -1.12 14.42 -9.69
C SER A 289 -0.98 13.67 -11.02
N ASN A 290 0.25 13.35 -11.48
CA ASN A 290 0.45 12.58 -12.72
C ASN A 290 -0.17 11.18 -12.62
N ASN A 291 0.03 10.50 -11.48
CA ASN A 291 -0.51 9.16 -11.24
C ASN A 291 -2.03 9.18 -11.02
N PHE A 292 -2.57 10.26 -10.44
CA PHE A 292 -4.01 10.48 -10.36
C PHE A 292 -4.64 10.50 -11.75
N TRP A 293 -4.09 11.22 -12.72
CA TRP A 293 -4.65 11.21 -14.08
C TRP A 293 -4.46 9.88 -14.80
N LYS A 294 -3.35 9.17 -14.56
CA LYS A 294 -3.20 7.78 -15.02
C LYS A 294 -4.25 6.86 -14.41
N PHE A 295 -4.69 7.10 -13.17
CA PHE A 295 -5.80 6.37 -12.57
C PHE A 295 -7.11 6.69 -13.28
N ILE A 296 -7.38 7.97 -13.58
CA ILE A 296 -8.55 8.37 -14.37
C ILE A 296 -8.56 7.68 -15.73
N ASP A 297 -7.40 7.56 -16.38
CA ASP A 297 -7.25 6.85 -17.66
C ASP A 297 -7.66 5.37 -17.61
N GLU A 298 -7.56 4.72 -16.45
CA GLU A 298 -7.96 3.32 -16.27
C GLU A 298 -9.47 3.17 -16.03
N ILE A 299 -10.11 4.14 -15.38
CA ILE A 299 -11.53 4.01 -15.00
C ILE A 299 -12.51 4.76 -15.90
N PHE A 300 -12.06 5.74 -16.71
CA PHE A 300 -12.98 6.64 -17.39
C PHE A 300 -13.86 5.97 -18.44
N SER A 301 -13.44 4.83 -18.98
CA SER A 301 -14.22 4.08 -19.98
C SER A 301 -15.42 3.36 -19.36
N ASP A 302 -15.33 3.01 -18.07
CA ASP A 302 -16.38 2.31 -17.32
C ASP A 302 -17.28 3.26 -16.51
N ALA A 303 -16.81 4.49 -16.27
CA ALA A 303 -17.54 5.48 -15.50
C ALA A 303 -18.62 6.20 -16.33
N ASN A 304 -19.70 6.65 -15.67
CA ASN A 304 -20.65 7.56 -16.31
C ASN A 304 -19.95 8.91 -16.61
N PRO A 305 -19.89 9.37 -17.88
CA PRO A 305 -19.10 10.54 -18.26
C PRO A 305 -19.47 11.83 -17.51
N ASP A 306 -20.77 12.11 -17.36
CA ASP A 306 -21.23 13.33 -16.66
C ASP A 306 -20.88 13.29 -15.18
N THR A 307 -21.02 12.13 -14.55
CA THR A 307 -20.70 11.97 -13.13
C THR A 307 -19.20 12.13 -12.93
N LEU A 308 -18.37 11.44 -13.73
CA LEU A 308 -16.91 11.55 -13.67
C LEU A 308 -16.45 13.00 -13.87
N ILE A 309 -16.97 13.71 -14.87
CA ILE A 309 -16.58 15.10 -15.11
C ILE A 309 -16.96 15.98 -13.92
N ASN A 310 -18.15 15.79 -13.33
CA ASN A 310 -18.54 16.53 -12.13
C ASN A 310 -17.64 16.19 -10.93
N THR A 311 -17.18 14.95 -10.80
CA THR A 311 -16.17 14.52 -9.81
C THR A 311 -14.86 15.29 -9.99
N LEU A 312 -14.33 15.31 -11.21
CA LEU A 312 -13.07 15.94 -11.54
C LEU A 312 -13.13 17.45 -11.35
N LEU A 313 -14.21 18.10 -11.80
CA LEU A 313 -14.44 19.54 -11.58
C LEU A 313 -14.57 19.87 -10.09
N PHE A 314 -15.17 18.98 -9.30
CA PHE A 314 -15.22 19.15 -7.85
C PHE A 314 -13.81 19.09 -7.25
N LEU A 315 -13.02 18.08 -7.59
CA LEU A 315 -11.64 17.92 -7.10
C LEU A 315 -10.77 19.11 -7.52
N LEU A 316 -10.83 19.53 -8.78
CA LEU A 316 -10.07 20.68 -9.29
C LEU A 316 -10.42 21.99 -8.57
N LYS A 317 -11.68 22.18 -8.23
CA LYS A 317 -12.10 23.33 -7.42
C LYS A 317 -11.53 23.28 -6.01
N GLN A 318 -11.50 22.09 -5.40
CA GLN A 318 -11.01 21.93 -4.01
C GLN A 318 -9.48 22.00 -3.90
N THR A 319 -8.78 21.80 -5.01
CA THR A 319 -7.31 21.75 -5.08
C THR A 319 -6.69 23.01 -5.69
N ASP A 320 -7.49 24.07 -5.89
CA ASP A 320 -7.10 25.29 -6.60
C ASP A 320 -6.43 24.99 -7.96
N SER A 321 -6.97 24.00 -8.68
CA SER A 321 -6.47 23.49 -9.97
C SER A 321 -5.09 22.86 -9.95
N ARG A 322 -4.47 22.62 -8.78
CA ARG A 322 -3.14 22.00 -8.67
C ARG A 322 -3.07 20.59 -9.26
N LEU A 323 -4.19 19.86 -9.29
CA LEU A 323 -4.24 18.58 -10.01
C LEU A 323 -3.92 18.69 -11.51
N LEU A 324 -4.07 19.87 -12.12
CA LEU A 324 -3.68 20.11 -13.52
C LEU A 324 -2.21 20.55 -13.69
N ASP A 325 -1.42 20.62 -12.61
CA ASP A 325 0.01 20.88 -12.69
C ASP A 325 0.77 19.58 -13.00
N VAL A 326 0.57 19.09 -14.22
CA VAL A 326 1.03 17.76 -14.68
C VAL A 326 1.58 17.81 -16.10
N ASP A 327 2.24 16.74 -16.51
CA ASP A 327 2.50 16.52 -17.93
C ASP A 327 1.25 15.95 -18.61
N PHE A 328 0.52 16.81 -19.32
CA PHE A 328 -0.73 16.43 -19.98
C PHE A 328 -0.58 15.29 -20.99
N CYS A 329 0.62 15.13 -21.57
CA CYS A 329 0.92 14.06 -22.53
C CYS A 329 0.93 12.66 -21.89
N GLU A 330 1.01 12.57 -20.56
CA GLU A 330 0.95 11.29 -19.85
C GLU A 330 -0.47 10.78 -19.59
N SER A 331 -1.51 11.60 -19.85
CA SER A 331 -2.91 11.21 -19.65
C SER A 331 -3.71 11.18 -20.95
N ARG A 332 -4.27 10.01 -21.28
CA ARG A 332 -5.19 9.80 -22.39
C ARG A 332 -6.46 10.64 -22.23
N PHE A 333 -7.02 10.67 -21.03
CA PHE A 333 -8.23 11.43 -20.72
C PHE A 333 -8.02 12.92 -20.96
N LEU A 334 -6.92 13.49 -20.44
CA LEU A 334 -6.63 14.90 -20.63
C LEU A 334 -6.41 15.23 -22.11
N GLN A 335 -5.71 14.37 -22.86
CA GLN A 335 -5.47 14.55 -24.29
C GLN A 335 -6.74 14.58 -25.15
N SER A 336 -7.68 13.68 -24.91
CA SER A 336 -8.75 13.42 -25.89
C SER A 336 -10.16 13.79 -25.42
N ASN A 337 -10.40 14.03 -24.13
CA ASN A 337 -11.77 14.22 -23.64
C ASN A 337 -12.30 15.62 -23.99
N THR A 338 -13.16 15.71 -25.00
CA THR A 338 -13.76 16.98 -25.48
C THR A 338 -14.73 17.59 -24.46
N LEU A 339 -15.59 16.77 -23.85
CA LEU A 339 -16.59 17.27 -22.89
C LEU A 339 -15.92 17.90 -21.66
N PHE A 340 -14.86 17.27 -21.14
CA PHE A 340 -14.07 17.83 -20.06
C PHE A 340 -13.39 19.14 -20.49
N PHE A 341 -12.79 19.19 -21.69
CA PHE A 341 -12.23 20.43 -22.25
C PHE A 341 -13.26 21.57 -22.30
N GLU A 342 -14.46 21.31 -22.83
CA GLU A 342 -15.54 22.30 -22.88
C GLU A 342 -15.93 22.81 -21.48
N LYS A 343 -16.02 21.91 -20.49
CA LYS A 343 -16.30 22.32 -19.10
C LYS A 343 -15.19 23.17 -18.49
N ILE A 344 -13.92 22.89 -18.80
CA ILE A 344 -12.81 23.70 -18.31
C ILE A 344 -12.80 25.08 -19.01
N LEU A 345 -13.14 25.13 -20.30
CA LEU A 345 -13.30 26.36 -21.05
C LEU A 345 -14.44 27.23 -20.47
N ASP A 346 -15.57 26.63 -20.12
CA ASP A 346 -16.66 27.31 -19.41
C ASP A 346 -16.21 27.84 -18.04
N LYS A 347 -15.32 27.12 -17.33
CA LYS A 347 -14.80 27.58 -16.03
C LYS A 347 -13.98 28.85 -16.17
N ILE A 348 -13.09 28.92 -17.16
CA ILE A 348 -12.24 30.11 -17.35
C ILE A 348 -13.00 31.33 -17.86
N SER A 349 -14.23 31.19 -18.37
CA SER A 349 -15.06 32.33 -18.80
C SER A 349 -15.29 33.38 -17.70
N HIS A 350 -15.15 32.99 -16.43
CA HIS A 350 -15.21 33.89 -15.28
C HIS A 350 -14.05 34.90 -15.24
N LEU A 351 -12.96 34.65 -15.98
CA LEU A 351 -11.83 35.56 -16.11
C LEU A 351 -12.10 36.70 -17.10
N TYR A 352 -13.14 36.61 -17.94
CA TYR A 352 -13.47 37.67 -18.90
C TYR A 352 -14.21 38.85 -18.25
N TYR A 353 -14.54 38.75 -16.95
CA TYR A 353 -15.23 39.80 -16.21
C TYR A 353 -14.65 39.96 -14.79
N TYR A 354 -14.58 41.21 -14.33
CA TYR A 354 -14.21 41.56 -12.96
C TYR A 354 -15.34 42.30 -12.24
N THR A 355 -15.26 42.39 -10.91
CA THR A 355 -16.26 43.07 -10.07
C THR A 355 -15.59 44.08 -9.16
N MET A 356 -16.17 45.27 -9.00
CA MET A 356 -15.64 46.31 -8.11
C MET A 356 -16.63 46.67 -7.00
N THR A 357 -16.13 46.78 -5.77
CA THR A 357 -16.90 47.19 -4.58
C THR A 357 -17.50 48.59 -4.78
N SER A 358 -16.77 49.50 -5.42
CA SER A 358 -17.22 50.86 -5.76
C SER A 358 -18.45 50.90 -6.67
N THR A 359 -18.72 49.81 -7.41
CA THR A 359 -19.86 49.70 -8.34
C THR A 359 -20.99 48.84 -7.81
N GLY A 360 -20.94 48.43 -6.53
CA GLY A 360 -21.91 47.50 -5.94
C GLY A 360 -21.76 46.08 -6.51
N GLN A 361 -20.54 45.63 -6.78
CA GLN A 361 -20.22 44.31 -7.36
C GLN A 361 -20.83 44.04 -8.75
N LYS A 362 -21.10 45.09 -9.54
CA LYS A 362 -21.46 44.92 -10.97
C LYS A 362 -20.32 44.25 -11.74
N ARG A 363 -20.68 43.42 -12.73
CA ARG A 363 -19.74 42.76 -13.66
C ARG A 363 -19.29 43.75 -14.74
N HIS A 364 -17.98 43.87 -14.91
CA HIS A 364 -17.33 44.67 -15.95
C HIS A 364 -16.50 43.73 -16.83
N SER A 365 -16.64 43.81 -18.15
CA SER A 365 -15.83 43.02 -19.07
C SER A 365 -14.40 43.52 -19.09
N THR A 366 -13.43 42.61 -19.13
CA THR A 366 -12.03 42.93 -19.42
C THR A 366 -11.67 42.51 -20.84
N SER A 367 -10.65 43.12 -21.41
CA SER A 367 -10.10 42.71 -22.71
C SER A 367 -8.96 41.71 -22.61
N THR A 368 -8.49 41.40 -21.39
CA THR A 368 -7.48 40.37 -21.07
C THR A 368 -8.07 39.35 -20.08
N PHE A 369 -7.49 39.15 -18.91
CA PHE A 369 -8.07 38.31 -17.85
C PHE A 369 -8.21 39.10 -16.55
N ASP A 370 -9.13 38.68 -15.68
CA ASP A 370 -9.26 39.19 -14.32
C ASP A 370 -8.01 38.80 -13.50
N TYR A 371 -7.08 39.74 -13.39
CA TYR A 371 -5.80 39.57 -12.71
C TYR A 371 -5.95 39.18 -11.22
N LEU A 372 -7.06 39.54 -10.57
CA LEU A 372 -7.30 39.18 -9.17
C LEU A 372 -7.61 37.69 -9.00
N LYS A 373 -8.12 37.03 -10.05
CA LYS A 373 -8.49 35.60 -10.03
C LYS A 373 -7.52 34.74 -10.83
N PHE A 374 -6.75 35.32 -11.73
CA PHE A 374 -5.93 34.60 -12.71
C PHE A 374 -5.04 33.51 -12.08
N ARG A 375 -4.43 33.79 -10.92
CA ARG A 375 -3.59 32.83 -10.21
C ARG A 375 -4.30 31.51 -9.89
N SER A 376 -5.58 31.55 -9.52
CA SER A 376 -6.39 30.36 -9.23
C SER A 376 -6.83 29.59 -10.48
N TYR A 377 -6.56 30.14 -11.67
CA TYR A 377 -6.97 29.55 -12.94
C TYR A 377 -5.80 29.23 -13.88
N ILE A 378 -4.55 29.46 -13.45
CA ILE A 378 -3.37 29.31 -14.31
C ILE A 378 -3.25 27.89 -14.89
N ASN A 379 -3.55 26.85 -14.11
CA ASN A 379 -3.47 25.47 -14.59
C ASN A 379 -4.61 25.12 -15.57
N TYR A 380 -5.78 25.74 -15.43
CA TYR A 380 -6.84 25.61 -16.44
C TYR A 380 -6.41 26.26 -17.75
N VAL A 381 -5.80 27.45 -17.68
CA VAL A 381 -5.28 28.16 -18.85
C VAL A 381 -4.18 27.35 -19.53
N ALA A 382 -3.25 26.76 -18.76
CA ALA A 382 -2.21 25.87 -19.28
C ALA A 382 -2.81 24.65 -19.99
N TYR A 383 -3.81 24.00 -19.40
CA TYR A 383 -4.49 22.86 -19.99
C TYR A 383 -5.22 23.21 -21.30
N ILE A 384 -5.94 24.34 -21.34
CA ILE A 384 -6.62 24.80 -22.57
C ILE A 384 -5.60 25.11 -23.65
N THR A 385 -4.50 25.79 -23.31
CA THR A 385 -3.41 26.11 -24.24
C THR A 385 -2.84 24.83 -24.85
N TYR A 386 -2.53 23.83 -24.01
CA TYR A 386 -2.09 22.52 -24.45
C TYR A 386 -3.08 21.87 -25.41
N ARG A 387 -4.36 21.80 -25.05
CA ARG A 387 -5.38 21.16 -25.90
C ARG A 387 -5.52 21.81 -27.27
N VAL A 388 -5.50 23.14 -27.32
CA VAL A 388 -5.59 23.89 -28.58
C VAL A 388 -4.32 23.76 -29.42
N SER A 389 -3.17 23.52 -28.79
CA SER A 389 -1.92 23.23 -29.50
C SER A 389 -1.90 21.85 -30.13
N GLU A 390 -2.43 20.84 -29.43
CA GLU A 390 -2.48 19.45 -29.91
C GLU A 390 -3.57 19.25 -30.97
N ASP A 391 -4.74 19.90 -30.81
CA ASP A 391 -5.84 19.80 -31.76
C ASP A 391 -6.22 21.18 -32.32
N SER A 392 -5.63 21.50 -33.47
CA SER A 392 -5.89 22.74 -34.21
C SER A 392 -7.37 22.93 -34.61
N ASN A 393 -8.17 21.86 -34.67
CA ASN A 393 -9.61 21.98 -34.97
C ASN A 393 -10.37 22.69 -33.86
N LEU A 394 -9.87 22.64 -32.61
CA LEU A 394 -10.49 23.35 -31.49
C LEU A 394 -10.52 24.87 -31.71
N ARG A 395 -9.63 25.42 -32.54
CA ARG A 395 -9.62 26.87 -32.89
C ARG A 395 -10.88 27.33 -33.63
N GLN A 396 -11.71 26.41 -34.12
CA GLN A 396 -12.96 26.73 -34.80
C GLN A 396 -14.07 27.16 -33.84
N TYR A 397 -14.02 26.73 -32.57
CA TYR A 397 -15.03 27.07 -31.57
C TYR A 397 -14.93 28.53 -31.12
N ASP A 398 -16.07 29.21 -30.98
CA ASP A 398 -16.10 30.64 -30.69
C ASP A 398 -15.55 31.00 -29.30
N ASN A 399 -15.81 30.14 -28.30
CA ASN A 399 -15.24 30.26 -26.95
C ASN A 399 -13.71 30.08 -26.94
N VAL A 400 -13.14 29.25 -27.84
CA VAL A 400 -11.69 29.12 -28.01
C VAL A 400 -11.11 30.34 -28.71
N LYS A 401 -11.77 30.90 -29.73
CA LYS A 401 -11.35 32.17 -30.36
C LYS A 401 -11.35 33.30 -29.34
N GLU A 402 -12.38 33.36 -28.49
CA GLU A 402 -12.45 34.34 -27.40
C GLU A 402 -11.31 34.16 -26.40
N PHE A 403 -11.00 32.93 -26.00
CA PHE A 403 -9.85 32.63 -25.15
C PHE A 403 -8.52 33.11 -25.77
N ILE A 404 -8.27 32.73 -27.04
CA ILE A 404 -7.05 33.12 -27.77
C ILE A 404 -6.94 34.65 -27.85
N LYS A 405 -8.04 35.35 -28.13
CA LYS A 405 -8.05 36.82 -28.19
C LYS A 405 -7.62 37.47 -26.87
N HIS A 406 -8.15 37.00 -25.74
CA HIS A 406 -7.77 37.53 -24.42
C HIS A 406 -6.31 37.18 -24.07
N TYR A 407 -5.86 35.98 -24.46
CA TYR A 407 -4.49 35.50 -24.30
C TYR A 407 -3.50 36.34 -25.11
N GLU A 408 -3.75 36.52 -26.41
CA GLU A 408 -2.94 37.33 -27.32
C GLU A 408 -2.79 38.76 -26.83
N LYS A 409 -3.91 39.38 -26.43
CA LYS A 409 -3.88 40.76 -25.96
C LYS A 409 -2.99 40.93 -24.74
N LEU A 410 -3.10 40.04 -23.76
CA LEU A 410 -2.26 40.07 -22.56
C LEU A 410 -0.77 39.84 -22.89
N MET A 411 -0.47 39.01 -23.90
CA MET A 411 0.89 38.75 -24.35
C MET A 411 1.54 39.95 -25.05
N THR A 412 0.75 40.76 -25.77
CA THR A 412 1.24 41.88 -26.59
C THR A 412 1.19 43.25 -25.92
N ASP A 413 0.29 43.45 -24.95
CA ASP A 413 0.12 44.74 -24.27
C ASP A 413 1.37 45.12 -23.43
N ASP A 414 1.65 46.43 -23.34
CA ASP A 414 2.80 46.98 -22.64
C ASP A 414 2.51 47.19 -21.14
N TYR A 415 3.09 46.34 -20.29
CA TYR A 415 3.03 46.43 -18.82
C TYR A 415 4.40 46.84 -18.21
N SER A 416 5.18 47.66 -18.91
CA SER A 416 6.51 48.12 -18.48
C SER A 416 6.51 49.13 -17.33
N GLY A 417 5.38 49.78 -17.03
CA GLY A 417 5.27 50.78 -15.95
C GLY A 417 5.20 50.17 -14.53
N ASP A 418 5.65 50.93 -13.53
CA ASP A 418 5.72 50.51 -12.11
C ASP A 418 4.35 50.18 -11.47
N ALA A 419 3.25 50.62 -12.07
CA ALA A 419 1.89 50.38 -11.59
C ALA A 419 1.31 48.99 -11.98
N TRP A 420 1.99 48.22 -12.83
CA TRP A 420 1.47 47.01 -13.48
C TRP A 420 2.08 45.70 -12.98
N HIS A 421 2.45 45.65 -11.70
CA HIS A 421 3.17 44.50 -11.14
C HIS A 421 2.42 43.16 -11.32
N THR A 422 1.11 43.13 -11.11
CA THR A 422 0.31 41.88 -11.18
C THR A 422 0.14 41.43 -12.63
N GLU A 423 -0.08 42.37 -13.55
CA GLU A 423 -0.24 42.15 -14.98
C GLU A 423 1.06 41.64 -15.60
N ARG A 424 2.21 42.19 -15.18
CA ARG A 424 3.54 41.70 -15.60
C ARG A 424 3.76 40.24 -15.17
N GLN A 425 3.47 39.89 -13.92
CA GLN A 425 3.60 38.52 -13.43
C GLN A 425 2.72 37.53 -14.22
N MET A 426 1.48 37.92 -14.50
CA MET A 426 0.56 37.13 -15.31
C MET A 426 1.04 37.01 -16.77
N GLN A 427 1.56 38.08 -17.37
CA GLN A 427 2.14 38.04 -18.71
C GLN A 427 3.37 37.11 -18.78
N GLU A 428 4.25 37.12 -17.77
CA GLU A 428 5.40 36.22 -17.68
C GLU A 428 4.98 34.75 -17.62
N GLN A 429 3.97 34.42 -16.81
CA GLN A 429 3.43 33.06 -16.74
C GLN A 429 2.84 32.59 -18.07
N LEU A 430 2.09 33.46 -18.77
CA LEU A 430 1.59 33.12 -20.11
C LEU A 430 2.72 32.96 -21.14
N LYS A 431 3.78 33.76 -21.06
CA LYS A 431 4.94 33.59 -21.94
C LYS A 431 5.58 32.22 -21.77
N GLU A 432 5.72 31.71 -20.53
CA GLU A 432 6.24 30.36 -20.29
C GLU A 432 5.28 29.27 -20.79
N ILE A 433 3.97 29.43 -20.58
CA ILE A 433 2.96 28.51 -21.13
C ILE A 433 3.01 28.49 -22.66
N ASN A 434 3.07 29.65 -23.32
CA ASN A 434 3.14 29.77 -24.77
C ASN A 434 4.45 29.20 -25.32
N LYS A 435 5.56 29.37 -24.60
CA LYS A 435 6.84 28.75 -24.97
C LYS A 435 6.76 27.22 -24.93
N LYS A 436 5.99 26.65 -23.99
CA LYS A 436 5.79 25.20 -23.88
C LYS A 436 4.85 24.64 -24.96
N TYR A 437 3.73 25.32 -25.24
CA TYR A 437 2.66 24.76 -26.08
C TYR A 437 2.41 25.52 -27.40
N SER A 438 3.09 26.62 -27.69
CA SER A 438 3.00 27.37 -28.96
C SER A 438 1.56 27.67 -29.42
N LEU A 439 0.81 28.43 -28.62
CA LEU A 439 -0.55 28.86 -28.96
C LEU A 439 -0.57 30.01 -29.98
N ILE A 440 0.34 30.97 -29.77
CA ILE A 440 0.53 32.20 -30.56
C ILE A 440 1.89 32.18 -31.23
#